data_AF-A0A5P2QUI7-F1
#
_entry.id   AF-A0A5P2QUI7-F1
#
_cell.length_a   1.000
_cell.length_b   1.000
_cell.length_c   1.000
_cell.angle_alpha   90.00
_cell.angle_beta   90.00
_cell.angle_gamma   90.00
#
_symmetry.space_group_name_H-M   'P 1'
#
loop_
_entity.id
_entity.type
_entity.pdbx_description
1 polymer ?
#
loop_
_entity_poly.entity_id
_entity_poly.type
_entity_poly.pdbx_seq_one_letter_code
_entity_poly.pdbx_strand_id
1 'polypeptide(L)'
;MNNVPDPPVWAGPVIRFIESNLPVLDRKGEEWDHMFTSAYQFGCEALIALGQAEEIGRGARPMDRPRLPDILPRWDDICITVLSLAHQCGLLSYRLPDGRESPEAAAWWGRHEGEIVPPPNIMAAHGLGPAWAAPEALPVLHTLGLVESGQWTAAAEPVLWREEPQEWGLLITADPRFRLALDRAIDEMPADIRRELDRLVTITEADVNEGLIRREAHQEGLRAEHGASRVICLPLTRKSVKQGLVFLRNRELDWLFFSNWRLPDGWLSPPARRRAMEIFHDSLAIRMRRAVVTRLYPDRPEFSG
;
A
#
# COMPACT_ATOMS: atom_id res chain seq x y z
N MET A 1 32.38 -1.93 23.87
CA MET A 1 30.98 -2.38 24.08
C MET A 1 30.13 -1.49 23.20
N ASN A 2 29.64 -2.02 22.08
CA ASN A 2 28.80 -1.26 21.15
C ASN A 2 27.40 -1.17 21.78
N ASN A 3 26.95 0.04 22.11
CA ASN A 3 25.58 0.31 22.51
C ASN A 3 24.67 -0.03 21.32
N VAL A 4 24.05 -1.20 21.35
CA VAL A 4 22.90 -1.47 20.47
C VAL A 4 21.75 -0.63 21.05
N PRO A 5 21.15 0.29 20.28
CA PRO A 5 20.02 1.07 20.75
C PRO A 5 18.89 0.14 21.21
N ASP A 6 18.22 0.49 22.30
CA ASP A 6 17.01 -0.22 22.70
C ASP A 6 15.99 -0.19 21.54
N PRO A 7 15.26 -1.29 21.32
CA PRO A 7 14.29 -1.35 20.24
C PRO A 7 13.18 -0.32 20.46
N PRO A 8 12.56 0.20 19.39
CA PRO A 8 11.46 1.15 19.52
C PRO A 8 10.31 0.55 20.33
N VAL A 9 9.69 1.37 21.19
CA VAL A 9 8.59 0.95 22.08
C VAL A 9 7.39 0.36 21.34
N TRP A 10 7.19 0.73 20.07
CA TRP A 10 6.11 0.20 19.23
C TRP A 10 6.38 -1.21 18.70
N ALA A 11 7.63 -1.67 18.60
CA ALA A 11 7.98 -2.88 17.86
C ALA A 11 7.30 -4.12 18.43
N GLY A 12 7.41 -4.35 19.73
CA GLY A 12 6.79 -5.49 20.40
C GLY A 12 5.26 -5.52 20.28
N PRO A 13 4.53 -4.44 20.64
CA PRO A 13 3.09 -4.35 20.44
C PRO A 13 2.63 -4.57 19.00
N VAL A 14 3.33 -3.99 18.02
CA VAL A 14 3.01 -4.13 16.60
C VAL A 14 3.19 -5.57 16.11
N ILE A 15 4.31 -6.21 16.45
CA ILE A 15 4.57 -7.61 16.06
C ILE A 15 3.42 -8.50 16.55
N ARG A 16 3.09 -8.43 17.85
CA ARG A 16 2.00 -9.25 18.42
C ARG A 16 0.65 -8.96 17.79
N PHE A 17 0.39 -7.69 17.46
CA PHE A 17 -0.85 -7.30 16.79
C PHE A 17 -0.94 -7.94 15.40
N ILE A 18 0.13 -7.89 14.61
CA ILE A 18 0.15 -8.49 13.27
C ILE A 18 0.00 -10.01 13.35
N GLU A 19 0.78 -10.68 14.21
CA GLU A 19 0.73 -12.14 14.40
C GLU A 19 -0.68 -12.63 14.76
N SER A 20 -1.40 -11.87 15.59
CA SER A 20 -2.73 -12.24 16.08
C SER A 20 -3.86 -11.98 15.08
N ASN A 21 -3.61 -11.20 14.03
CA ASN A 21 -4.62 -10.76 13.07
C ASN A 21 -4.39 -11.28 11.63
N LEU A 22 -3.30 -11.99 11.40
CA LEU A 22 -3.07 -12.67 10.13
C LEU A 22 -3.82 -14.01 10.07
N PRO A 23 -4.41 -14.37 8.91
CA PRO A 23 -4.96 -15.70 8.70
C PRO A 23 -3.88 -16.78 8.82
N VAL A 24 -4.24 -17.92 9.38
CA VAL A 24 -3.34 -19.07 9.53
C VAL A 24 -3.64 -20.11 8.43
N LEU A 25 -2.60 -20.62 7.78
CA LEU A 25 -2.68 -21.58 6.67
C LEU A 25 -3.04 -23.01 7.13
N ASP A 26 -2.55 -23.45 8.30
CA ASP A 26 -2.71 -24.83 8.78
C ASP A 26 -3.43 -24.95 10.12
N ARG A 27 -3.91 -26.16 10.43
CA ARG A 27 -4.60 -26.45 11.71
C ARG A 27 -3.66 -26.39 12.92
N LYS A 28 -2.34 -26.34 12.71
CA LYS A 28 -1.37 -26.28 13.80
C LYS A 28 -1.04 -24.85 14.23
N GLY A 29 -1.38 -23.84 13.43
CA GLY A 29 -1.13 -22.45 13.81
C GLY A 29 0.20 -21.89 13.36
N GLU A 30 0.96 -22.61 12.52
CA GLU A 30 2.39 -22.34 12.37
C GLU A 30 2.73 -21.41 11.21
N GLU A 31 1.89 -21.27 10.18
CA GLU A 31 2.16 -20.41 9.03
C GLU A 31 1.02 -19.43 8.77
N TRP A 32 1.34 -18.23 8.30
CA TRP A 32 0.37 -17.21 7.92
C TRP A 32 0.10 -17.26 6.41
N ASP A 33 -1.17 -17.13 6.02
CA ASP A 33 -1.63 -17.03 4.62
C ASP A 33 -2.11 -15.61 4.33
N HIS A 34 -1.52 -14.95 3.34
CA HIS A 34 -1.94 -13.60 2.98
C HIS A 34 -3.25 -13.57 2.16
N MET A 35 -3.79 -14.72 1.75
CA MET A 35 -5.08 -14.88 1.06
C MET A 35 -5.27 -13.98 -0.18
N PHE A 36 -4.17 -13.57 -0.81
CA PHE A 36 -4.12 -12.53 -1.85
C PHE A 36 -4.86 -11.22 -1.49
N THR A 37 -4.90 -10.88 -0.20
CA THR A 37 -5.50 -9.65 0.32
C THR A 37 -4.39 -8.69 0.75
N SER A 38 -4.42 -7.44 0.25
CA SER A 38 -3.34 -6.46 0.43
C SER A 38 -2.95 -6.25 1.89
N ALA A 39 -3.93 -6.10 2.79
CA ALA A 39 -3.68 -5.91 4.22
C ALA A 39 -2.93 -7.09 4.88
N TYR A 40 -3.26 -8.33 4.48
CA TYR A 40 -2.56 -9.51 4.99
C TYR A 40 -1.19 -9.70 4.35
N GLN A 41 -1.02 -9.28 3.09
CA GLN A 41 0.29 -9.22 2.44
C GLN A 41 1.22 -8.25 3.17
N PHE A 42 0.76 -7.03 3.46
CA PHE A 42 1.53 -6.07 4.26
C PHE A 42 1.88 -6.63 5.63
N GLY A 43 0.96 -7.33 6.29
CA GLY A 43 1.24 -7.98 7.57
C GLY A 43 2.35 -9.03 7.47
N CYS A 44 2.30 -9.91 6.46
CA CYS A 44 3.35 -10.91 6.22
C CYS A 44 4.70 -10.23 5.93
N GLU A 45 4.72 -9.25 5.04
CA GLU A 45 5.92 -8.47 4.68
C GLU A 45 6.49 -7.71 5.89
N ALA A 46 5.63 -7.16 6.76
CA ALA A 46 6.07 -6.50 7.99
C ALA A 46 6.76 -7.47 8.95
N LEU A 47 6.21 -8.68 9.14
CA LEU A 47 6.85 -9.69 9.98
C LEU A 47 8.21 -10.12 9.42
N ILE A 48 8.34 -10.24 8.10
CA ILE A 48 9.62 -10.51 7.44
C ILE A 48 10.59 -9.33 7.64
N ALA A 49 10.15 -8.10 7.39
CA ALA A 49 10.95 -6.89 7.54
C ALA A 49 11.36 -6.62 9.01
N LEU A 50 10.60 -7.13 9.98
CA LEU A 50 10.91 -7.06 11.41
C LEU A 50 11.71 -8.29 11.90
N GLY A 51 12.12 -9.19 11.01
CA GLY A 51 12.95 -10.37 11.34
C GLY A 51 12.21 -11.40 12.20
N GLN A 52 10.89 -11.47 12.07
CA GLN A 52 10.03 -12.42 12.78
C GLN A 52 9.67 -13.62 11.92
N ALA A 53 9.71 -13.47 10.59
CA ALA A 53 9.26 -14.49 9.65
C ALA A 53 10.13 -14.55 8.39
N GLU A 54 10.00 -15.63 7.64
CA GLU A 54 10.52 -15.77 6.28
C GLU A 54 9.39 -15.92 5.25
N GLU A 55 9.63 -15.44 4.04
CA GLU A 55 8.66 -15.51 2.94
C GLU A 55 8.40 -16.96 2.52
N ILE A 56 7.13 -17.29 2.33
CA ILE A 56 6.67 -18.49 1.64
C ILE A 56 5.76 -18.06 0.50
N GLY A 57 5.57 -18.92 -0.52
CA GLY A 57 4.88 -18.53 -1.76
C GLY A 57 3.45 -17.97 -1.62
N ARG A 58 2.81 -18.10 -0.45
CA ARG A 58 1.48 -17.54 -0.17
C ARG A 58 1.37 -16.85 1.20
N GLY A 59 2.48 -16.38 1.78
CA GLY A 59 2.47 -15.72 3.09
C GLY A 59 3.81 -15.74 3.79
N ALA A 60 3.81 -16.02 5.08
CA ALA A 60 5.03 -16.02 5.89
C ALA A 60 5.04 -17.17 6.91
N ARG A 61 6.22 -17.68 7.21
CA ARG A 61 6.46 -18.67 8.28
C ARG A 61 7.30 -18.05 9.39
N PRO A 62 6.93 -18.17 10.68
CA PRO A 62 7.73 -17.70 11.81
C PRO A 62 9.15 -18.27 11.77
N MET A 63 10.12 -17.46 12.18
CA MET A 63 11.48 -17.92 12.40
C MET A 63 11.61 -18.63 13.74
N ASP A 64 12.44 -19.67 13.83
CA ASP A 64 12.76 -20.35 15.09
C ASP A 64 13.42 -19.42 16.13
N ARG A 65 14.12 -18.39 15.66
CA ARG A 65 14.86 -17.42 16.48
C ARG A 65 14.59 -16.00 15.99
N PRO A 66 13.39 -15.46 16.25
CA PRO A 66 13.02 -14.14 15.78
C PRO A 66 13.88 -13.08 16.44
N ARG A 67 14.37 -12.12 15.65
CA ARG A 67 15.19 -11.01 16.13
C ARG A 67 14.99 -9.80 15.23
N LEU A 68 14.78 -8.64 15.85
CA LEU A 68 14.72 -7.37 15.14
C LEU A 68 16.03 -7.13 14.36
N PRO A 69 15.95 -6.74 13.08
CA PRO A 69 17.13 -6.42 12.29
C PRO A 69 17.78 -5.12 12.77
N ASP A 70 19.06 -4.95 12.45
CA ASP A 70 19.80 -3.71 12.75
C ASP A 70 19.21 -2.49 12.01
N ILE A 71 18.58 -2.73 10.85
CA ILE A 71 17.90 -1.72 10.05
C ILE A 71 16.41 -2.05 10.06
N LEU A 72 15.64 -1.27 10.81
CA LEU A 72 14.19 -1.42 10.88
C LEU A 72 13.50 -0.81 9.64
N PRO A 73 12.32 -1.35 9.27
CA PRO A 73 11.48 -0.73 8.26
C PRO A 73 11.10 0.71 8.64
N ARG A 74 10.62 1.47 7.67
CA ARG A 74 10.15 2.83 7.95
C ARG A 74 8.90 2.78 8.84
N TRP A 75 8.83 3.73 9.77
CA TRP A 75 7.71 3.84 10.71
C TRP A 75 6.38 4.09 10.00
N ASP A 76 6.37 4.94 8.98
CA ASP A 76 5.16 5.26 8.22
C ASP A 76 4.61 4.04 7.46
N ASP A 77 5.46 3.15 6.95
CA ASP A 77 5.04 1.90 6.29
C ASP A 77 4.47 0.88 7.30
N ILE A 78 5.04 0.81 8.50
CA ILE A 78 4.48 0.01 9.61
C ILE A 78 3.12 0.56 10.04
N CYS A 79 2.96 1.88 10.10
CA CYS A 79 1.67 2.49 10.40
C CYS A 79 0.61 2.11 9.36
N ILE A 80 0.92 2.17 8.07
CA ILE A 80 -0.02 1.72 7.02
C ILE A 80 -0.36 0.26 7.20
N THR A 81 0.64 -0.61 7.42
CA THR A 81 0.38 -2.04 7.66
C THR A 81 -0.61 -2.26 8.79
N VAL A 82 -0.41 -1.61 9.94
CA VAL A 82 -1.30 -1.75 11.11
C VAL A 82 -2.68 -1.19 10.84
N LEU A 83 -2.80 -0.03 10.18
CA LEU A 83 -4.08 0.57 9.82
C LEU A 83 -4.87 -0.32 8.86
N SER A 84 -4.24 -0.75 7.76
CA SER A 84 -4.89 -1.61 6.76
C SER A 84 -5.29 -2.97 7.35
N LEU A 85 -4.45 -3.57 8.20
CA LEU A 85 -4.77 -4.83 8.88
C LEU A 85 -5.90 -4.66 9.90
N ALA A 86 -5.84 -3.63 10.75
CA ALA A 86 -6.90 -3.33 11.70
C ALA A 86 -8.23 -3.07 10.98
N HIS A 87 -8.19 -2.35 9.86
CA HIS A 87 -9.37 -2.13 9.05
C HIS A 87 -9.88 -3.44 8.45
N GLN A 88 -9.02 -4.24 7.80
CA GLN A 88 -9.38 -5.54 7.21
C GLN A 88 -9.95 -6.55 8.20
N CYS A 89 -9.59 -6.46 9.48
CA CYS A 89 -10.12 -7.31 10.54
C CYS A 89 -11.34 -6.72 11.26
N GLY A 90 -11.86 -5.57 10.83
CA GLY A 90 -12.98 -4.88 11.48
C GLY A 90 -12.64 -4.30 12.87
N LEU A 91 -11.34 -4.18 13.20
CA LEU A 91 -10.83 -3.59 14.43
C LEU A 91 -10.61 -2.08 14.32
N LEU A 92 -10.70 -1.52 13.11
CA LEU A 92 -10.68 -0.10 12.83
C LEU A 92 -11.78 0.23 11.82
N SER A 93 -12.60 1.22 12.13
CA SER A 93 -13.63 1.73 11.23
C SER A 93 -13.54 3.25 11.15
N TYR A 94 -13.27 3.75 9.95
CA TYR A 94 -13.33 5.17 9.65
C TYR A 94 -14.78 5.62 9.64
N ARG A 95 -15.06 6.79 10.21
CA ARG A 95 -16.42 7.28 10.44
C ARG A 95 -16.69 8.52 9.61
N LEU A 96 -17.95 8.69 9.22
CA LEU A 96 -18.45 9.92 8.63
C LEU A 96 -18.31 11.09 9.63
N PRO A 97 -18.35 12.36 9.17
CA PRO A 97 -18.22 13.51 10.06
C PRO A 97 -19.23 13.57 11.22
N ASP A 98 -20.39 12.95 11.06
CA ASP A 98 -21.42 12.83 12.09
C ASP A 98 -21.19 11.65 13.07
N GLY A 99 -20.07 10.94 12.91
CA GLY A 99 -19.66 9.81 13.75
C GLY A 99 -20.27 8.46 13.36
N ARG A 100 -21.14 8.41 12.34
CA ARG A 100 -21.75 7.16 11.88
C ARG A 100 -20.82 6.35 10.97
N GLU A 101 -21.11 5.07 10.84
CA GLU A 101 -20.50 4.23 9.79
C GLU A 101 -21.06 4.61 8.42
N SER A 102 -20.23 4.52 7.37
CA SER A 102 -20.71 4.66 5.99
C SER A 102 -21.57 3.45 5.60
N PRO A 103 -22.60 3.63 4.73
CA PRO A 103 -23.36 2.51 4.18
C PRO A 103 -22.47 1.46 3.51
N GLU A 104 -21.41 1.90 2.83
CA GLU A 104 -20.42 1.05 2.17
C GLU A 104 -19.64 0.20 3.17
N ALA A 105 -19.14 0.80 4.26
CA ALA A 105 -18.47 0.05 5.32
C ALA A 105 -19.43 -0.91 6.04
N ALA A 106 -20.67 -0.50 6.32
CA ALA A 106 -21.67 -1.37 6.93
C ALA A 106 -21.97 -2.59 6.04
N ALA A 107 -22.12 -2.39 4.73
CA ALA A 107 -22.33 -3.46 3.77
C ALA A 107 -21.12 -4.41 3.67
N TRP A 108 -19.91 -3.86 3.67
CA TRP A 108 -18.67 -4.65 3.65
C TRP A 108 -18.57 -5.59 4.85
N TRP A 109 -18.92 -5.11 6.05
CA TRP A 109 -18.94 -5.92 7.27
C TRP A 109 -20.20 -6.78 7.42
N GLY A 110 -21.13 -6.74 6.48
CA GLY A 110 -22.39 -7.47 6.54
C GLY A 110 -23.29 -7.03 7.70
N ARG A 111 -23.16 -5.78 8.17
CA ARG A 111 -23.98 -5.25 9.26
C ARG A 111 -25.41 -5.03 8.81
N HIS A 112 -26.35 -5.31 9.72
CA HIS A 112 -27.76 -5.10 9.47
C HIS A 112 -28.21 -3.69 9.84
N GLU A 113 -29.23 -3.20 9.14
CA GLU A 113 -29.88 -1.92 9.46
C GLU A 113 -30.43 -1.95 10.89
N GLY A 114 -29.97 -1.03 11.74
CA GLY A 114 -30.34 -0.96 13.16
C GLY A 114 -29.36 -1.60 14.14
N GLU A 115 -28.26 -2.20 13.68
CA GLU A 115 -27.17 -2.63 14.57
C GLU A 115 -26.55 -1.41 15.29
N ILE A 116 -26.45 -1.49 16.62
CA ILE A 116 -25.88 -0.39 17.42
C ILE A 116 -24.36 -0.44 17.26
N VAL A 117 -23.85 0.47 16.44
CA VAL A 117 -22.41 0.65 16.24
C VAL A 117 -21.84 1.52 17.37
N PRO A 118 -20.71 1.14 17.99
CA PRO A 118 -20.06 1.98 19.00
C PRO A 118 -19.75 3.38 18.45
N PRO A 119 -19.92 4.43 19.25
CA PRO A 119 -19.54 5.78 18.84
C PRO A 119 -18.02 5.83 18.58
N PRO A 120 -17.55 6.80 17.77
CA PRO A 120 -16.11 6.97 17.55
C PRO A 120 -15.39 7.18 18.90
N ASN A 121 -14.25 6.52 19.07
CA ASN A 121 -13.36 6.70 20.23
C ASN A 121 -12.03 7.39 19.84
N ILE A 122 -11.87 7.74 18.56
CA ILE A 122 -10.83 8.61 18.03
C ILE A 122 -11.53 9.78 17.35
N MET A 123 -11.39 10.98 17.91
CA MET A 123 -12.00 12.19 17.40
C MET A 123 -11.21 12.78 16.22
N ALA A 124 -11.94 13.51 15.38
CA ALA A 124 -11.37 14.29 14.29
C ALA A 124 -10.36 15.32 14.80
N ALA A 125 -9.18 15.39 14.17
CA ALA A 125 -8.12 16.33 14.47
C ALA A 125 -7.18 16.47 13.26
N HIS A 126 -6.45 17.59 13.15
CA HIS A 126 -5.46 17.83 12.09
C HIS A 126 -5.98 17.59 10.66
N GLY A 127 -7.23 17.94 10.38
CA GLY A 127 -7.86 17.73 9.07
C GLY A 127 -8.25 16.27 8.78
N LEU A 128 -8.11 15.37 9.75
CA LEU A 128 -8.56 13.98 9.67
C LEU A 128 -9.94 13.82 10.31
N GLY A 129 -10.71 12.85 9.80
CA GLY A 129 -12.05 12.55 10.30
C GLY A 129 -12.05 11.63 11.53
N PRO A 130 -13.23 11.40 12.14
CA PRO A 130 -13.36 10.53 13.29
C PRO A 130 -13.19 9.04 12.91
N ALA A 131 -12.84 8.23 13.89
CA ALA A 131 -12.77 6.78 13.74
C ALA A 131 -13.14 6.05 15.03
N TRP A 132 -13.46 4.77 14.88
CA TRP A 132 -13.56 3.83 15.99
C TRP A 132 -12.48 2.77 15.86
N ALA A 133 -11.76 2.51 16.94
CA ALA A 133 -10.81 1.41 17.06
C ALA A 133 -11.23 0.47 18.20
N ALA A 134 -11.11 -0.83 17.96
CA ALA A 134 -11.36 -1.86 18.96
C ALA A 134 -10.34 -1.76 20.13
N PRO A 135 -10.69 -2.25 21.33
CA PRO A 135 -9.80 -2.23 22.49
C PRO A 135 -8.43 -2.88 22.26
N GLU A 136 -8.31 -3.83 21.34
CA GLU A 136 -7.06 -4.50 21.01
C GLU A 136 -6.18 -3.66 20.05
N ALA A 137 -6.80 -2.86 19.16
CA ALA A 137 -6.09 -2.04 18.19
C ALA A 137 -5.67 -0.67 18.75
N LEU A 138 -6.50 -0.05 19.59
CA LEU A 138 -6.27 1.30 20.11
C LEU A 138 -4.92 1.46 20.86
N PRO A 139 -4.49 0.54 21.74
CA PRO A 139 -3.17 0.62 22.37
C PRO A 139 -2.02 0.58 21.36
N VAL A 140 -2.15 -0.18 20.27
CA VAL A 140 -1.12 -0.25 19.22
C VAL A 140 -1.02 1.09 18.51
N LEU A 141 -2.15 1.71 18.15
CA LEU A 141 -2.20 3.05 17.55
C LEU A 141 -1.58 4.12 18.46
N HIS A 142 -1.77 4.01 19.79
CA HIS A 142 -1.09 4.86 20.77
C HIS A 142 0.43 4.63 20.77
N THR A 143 0.90 3.38 20.78
CA THR A 143 2.36 3.09 20.78
C THR A 143 3.05 3.55 19.50
N LEU A 144 2.33 3.54 18.38
CA LEU A 144 2.79 4.10 17.11
C LEU A 144 2.78 5.64 17.10
N GLY A 145 2.16 6.29 18.08
CA GLY A 145 2.01 7.75 18.12
C GLY A 145 0.98 8.30 17.13
N LEU A 146 0.09 7.45 16.60
CA LEU A 146 -0.99 7.88 15.70
C LEU A 146 -2.18 8.49 16.44
N VAL A 147 -2.41 8.05 17.68
CA VAL A 147 -3.51 8.53 18.53
C VAL A 147 -2.94 9.04 19.85
N GLU A 148 -3.43 10.18 20.32
CA GLU A 148 -3.14 10.74 21.64
C GLU A 148 -4.39 11.46 22.17
N SER A 149 -4.67 11.32 23.47
CA SER A 149 -5.82 11.98 24.12
C SER A 149 -7.17 11.74 23.41
N GLY A 150 -7.35 10.56 22.80
CA GLY A 150 -8.58 10.21 22.07
C GLY A 150 -8.73 10.92 20.72
N GLN A 151 -7.66 11.42 20.12
CA GLN A 151 -7.66 12.11 18.83
C GLN A 151 -6.51 11.63 17.94
N TRP A 152 -6.65 11.78 16.63
CA TRP A 152 -5.50 11.63 15.72
C TRP A 152 -4.41 12.65 16.04
N THR A 153 -3.15 12.27 15.94
CA THR A 153 -2.01 13.18 16.12
C THR A 153 -1.64 13.88 14.81
N ALA A 154 -0.85 14.95 14.88
CA ALA A 154 -0.29 15.59 13.68
C ALA A 154 0.59 14.63 12.86
N ALA A 155 1.24 13.66 13.51
CA ALA A 155 2.06 12.64 12.83
C ALA A 155 1.20 11.63 12.05
N ALA A 156 -0.06 11.42 12.44
CA ALA A 156 -0.99 10.54 11.74
C ALA A 156 -1.47 11.10 10.40
N GLU A 157 -1.49 12.44 10.25
CA GLU A 157 -1.99 13.10 9.03
C GLU A 157 -1.31 12.62 7.74
N PRO A 158 0.02 12.71 7.58
CA PRO A 158 0.68 12.24 6.36
C PRO A 158 0.57 10.73 6.14
N VAL A 159 0.34 9.93 7.19
CA VAL A 159 0.10 8.48 7.08
C VAL A 159 -1.31 8.24 6.53
N LEU A 160 -2.33 8.86 7.13
CA LEU A 160 -3.73 8.66 6.72
C LEU A 160 -4.05 9.29 5.36
N TRP A 161 -3.23 10.20 4.85
CA TRP A 161 -3.28 10.61 3.44
C TRP A 161 -2.88 9.50 2.46
N ARG A 162 -2.02 8.56 2.88
CA ARG A 162 -1.61 7.41 2.06
C ARG A 162 -2.71 6.33 2.04
N GLU A 163 -3.42 6.16 3.16
CA GLU A 163 -4.58 5.28 3.25
C GLU A 163 -5.79 5.86 2.51
N GLU A 164 -6.04 7.17 2.67
CA GLU A 164 -7.16 7.91 2.09
C GLU A 164 -8.54 7.28 2.37
N PRO A 165 -9.01 7.26 3.64
CA PRO A 165 -10.35 6.77 3.96
C PRO A 165 -11.44 7.54 3.19
N GLN A 166 -12.31 6.80 2.49
CA GLN A 166 -13.32 7.40 1.62
C GLN A 166 -14.33 8.25 2.41
N GLU A 167 -14.62 7.86 3.65
CA GLU A 167 -15.53 8.54 4.58
C GLU A 167 -15.16 10.00 4.83
N TRP A 168 -13.89 10.35 4.64
CA TRP A 168 -13.37 11.67 5.00
C TRP A 168 -13.29 12.62 3.82
N GLY A 169 -13.42 12.13 2.58
CA GLY A 169 -13.42 12.97 1.38
C GLY A 169 -12.21 13.91 1.26
N LEU A 170 -11.02 13.41 1.59
CA LEU A 170 -9.80 14.22 1.67
C LEU A 170 -9.44 14.83 0.29
N LEU A 171 -9.35 16.17 0.22
CA LEU A 171 -8.98 16.89 -1.00
C LEU A 171 -7.46 17.08 -1.13
N ILE A 172 -6.72 15.97 -1.10
CA ILE A 172 -5.24 15.95 -1.04
C ILE A 172 -4.60 16.79 -2.15
N THR A 173 -5.06 16.66 -3.40
CA THR A 173 -4.46 17.37 -4.55
C THR A 173 -4.73 18.88 -4.56
N ALA A 174 -5.71 19.34 -3.78
CA ALA A 174 -6.01 20.75 -3.60
C ALA A 174 -5.18 21.40 -2.48
N ASP A 175 -4.56 20.58 -1.60
CA ASP A 175 -3.77 21.07 -0.47
C ASP A 175 -2.47 21.74 -0.97
N PRO A 176 -2.11 22.94 -0.47
CA PRO A 176 -0.87 23.61 -0.83
C PRO A 176 0.39 22.78 -0.59
N ARG A 177 0.42 21.93 0.45
CA ARG A 177 1.55 21.04 0.77
C ARG A 177 1.76 19.99 -0.32
N PHE A 178 0.67 19.47 -0.90
CA PHE A 178 0.77 18.55 -2.03
C PHE A 178 1.36 19.24 -3.26
N ARG A 179 0.92 20.47 -3.56
CA ARG A 179 1.45 21.24 -4.70
C ARG A 179 2.94 21.56 -4.53
N LEU A 180 3.34 22.00 -3.34
CA LEU A 180 4.74 22.23 -3.02
C LEU A 180 5.57 20.95 -3.16
N ALA A 181 5.04 19.82 -2.70
CA ALA A 181 5.71 18.53 -2.82
C ALA A 181 5.81 18.05 -4.27
N LEU A 182 4.84 18.39 -5.14
CA LEU A 182 4.91 18.12 -6.57
C LEU A 182 6.04 18.91 -7.24
N ASP A 183 6.13 20.21 -6.97
CA ASP A 183 7.20 21.05 -7.50
C ASP A 183 8.57 20.49 -7.09
N ARG A 184 8.73 20.19 -5.79
CA ARG A 184 9.95 19.54 -5.28
C ARG A 184 10.21 18.17 -5.90
N ALA A 185 9.19 17.34 -6.09
CA ALA A 185 9.35 16.01 -6.70
C ALA A 185 9.87 16.11 -8.15
N ILE A 186 9.52 17.17 -8.88
CA ILE A 186 10.01 17.41 -10.23
C ILE A 186 11.44 17.98 -10.18
N ASP A 187 11.67 19.01 -9.38
CA ASP A 187 12.93 19.75 -9.35
C ASP A 187 14.07 18.95 -8.73
N GLU A 188 13.79 18.13 -7.70
CA GLU A 188 14.78 17.36 -6.95
C GLU A 188 14.85 15.89 -7.44
N MET A 189 14.29 15.56 -8.61
CA MET A 189 14.22 14.18 -9.11
C MET A 189 15.62 13.57 -9.35
N PRO A 190 15.96 12.45 -8.69
CA PRO A 190 17.22 11.76 -8.95
C PRO A 190 17.33 11.26 -10.39
N ALA A 191 18.53 11.32 -10.97
CA ALA A 191 18.76 10.98 -12.38
C ALA A 191 18.42 9.52 -12.73
N ASP A 192 18.61 8.58 -11.78
CA ASP A 192 18.20 7.18 -11.92
C ASP A 192 16.67 7.04 -12.03
N ILE A 193 15.94 7.76 -11.18
CA ILE A 193 14.47 7.80 -11.20
C ILE A 193 13.97 8.46 -12.49
N ARG A 194 14.57 9.58 -12.90
CA ARG A 194 14.19 10.28 -14.13
C ARG A 194 14.36 9.39 -15.36
N ARG A 195 15.49 8.70 -15.48
CA ARG A 195 15.76 7.77 -16.58
C ARG A 195 14.75 6.62 -16.61
N GLU A 196 14.41 6.08 -15.45
CA GLU A 196 13.44 5.00 -15.35
C GLU A 196 12.03 5.48 -15.74
N LEU A 197 11.64 6.68 -15.30
CA LEU A 197 10.38 7.29 -15.69
C LEU A 197 10.31 7.51 -17.21
N ASP A 198 11.35 8.09 -17.83
CA ASP A 198 11.47 8.27 -19.28
C ASP A 198 11.34 6.93 -20.05
N ARG A 199 11.93 5.86 -19.50
CA ARG A 199 11.84 4.50 -20.06
C ARG A 199 10.40 3.98 -19.99
N LEU A 200 9.74 4.13 -18.85
CA LEU A 200 8.41 3.57 -18.59
C LEU A 200 7.31 4.23 -19.41
N VAL A 201 7.38 5.55 -19.61
CA VAL A 201 6.40 6.27 -20.44
C VAL A 201 6.62 6.06 -21.94
N THR A 202 7.68 5.37 -22.35
CA THR A 202 8.02 5.16 -23.77
C THR A 202 7.73 3.71 -24.15
N ILE A 203 6.75 3.50 -25.03
CA ILE A 203 6.49 2.19 -25.66
C ILE A 203 7.02 2.24 -27.08
N THR A 204 7.99 1.39 -27.38
CA THR A 204 8.60 1.26 -28.71
C THR A 204 7.89 0.21 -29.55
N GLU A 205 8.15 0.22 -30.87
CA GLU A 205 7.67 -0.85 -31.75
C GLU A 205 8.25 -2.23 -31.39
N ALA A 206 9.46 -2.26 -30.81
CA ALA A 206 10.07 -3.48 -30.31
C ALA A 206 9.27 -4.07 -29.13
N ASP A 207 8.86 -3.22 -28.17
CA ASP A 207 8.00 -3.65 -27.06
C ASP A 207 6.67 -4.23 -27.57
N VAL A 208 6.06 -3.59 -28.57
CA VAL A 208 4.80 -4.08 -29.18
C VAL A 208 5.01 -5.42 -29.88
N ASN A 209 6.09 -5.57 -30.65
CA ASN A 209 6.40 -6.82 -31.33
C ASN A 209 6.68 -7.96 -30.34
N GLU A 210 7.44 -7.70 -29.29
CA GLU A 210 7.69 -8.67 -28.23
C GLU A 210 6.39 -9.04 -27.50
N GLY A 211 5.54 -8.06 -27.19
CA GLY A 211 4.23 -8.30 -26.58
C GLY A 211 3.29 -9.14 -27.47
N LEU A 212 3.35 -8.98 -28.79
CA LEU A 212 2.64 -9.85 -29.74
C LEU A 212 3.14 -11.28 -29.64
N ILE A 213 4.46 -11.49 -29.75
CA ILE A 213 5.08 -12.82 -29.69
C ILE A 213 4.71 -13.53 -28.38
N ARG A 214 4.86 -12.84 -27.23
CA ARG A 214 4.55 -13.42 -25.91
C ARG A 214 3.07 -13.79 -25.78
N ARG A 215 2.15 -12.94 -26.25
CA ARG A 215 0.72 -13.23 -26.17
C ARG A 215 0.29 -14.33 -27.14
N GLU A 216 0.87 -14.37 -28.33
CA GLU A 216 0.64 -15.45 -29.29
C GLU A 216 1.08 -16.80 -28.72
N ALA A 217 2.32 -16.87 -28.20
CA ALA A 217 2.85 -18.07 -27.56
C ALA A 217 2.00 -18.50 -26.35
N HIS A 218 1.54 -17.56 -25.53
CA HIS A 218 0.65 -17.86 -24.40
C HIS A 218 -0.71 -18.39 -24.86
N GLN A 219 -1.31 -17.80 -25.89
CA GLN A 219 -2.58 -18.29 -26.46
C GLN A 219 -2.41 -19.69 -27.06
N GLU A 220 -1.29 -19.96 -27.73
CA GLU A 220 -0.99 -21.28 -28.29
C GLU A 220 -0.78 -22.33 -27.19
N GLY A 221 -0.05 -21.98 -26.12
CA GLY A 221 0.10 -22.83 -24.93
C GLY A 221 -1.24 -23.19 -24.28
N LEU A 222 -2.12 -22.20 -24.07
CA LEU A 222 -3.46 -22.43 -23.53
C LEU A 222 -4.30 -23.34 -24.44
N ARG A 223 -4.22 -23.16 -25.76
CA ARG A 223 -4.93 -24.03 -26.73
C ARG A 223 -4.39 -25.46 -26.72
N ALA A 224 -3.08 -25.64 -26.55
CA ALA A 224 -2.48 -26.95 -26.42
C ALA A 224 -2.92 -27.66 -25.14
N GLU A 225 -3.01 -26.94 -24.02
CA GLU A 225 -3.39 -27.49 -22.71
C GLU A 225 -4.89 -27.80 -22.62
N HIS A 226 -5.76 -26.90 -23.08
CA HIS A 226 -7.20 -26.98 -22.85
C HIS A 226 -8.03 -27.32 -24.09
N GLY A 227 -7.38 -27.42 -25.25
CA GLY A 227 -7.99 -27.68 -26.55
C GLY A 227 -8.45 -26.40 -27.26
N ALA A 228 -8.14 -26.29 -28.56
CA ALA A 228 -8.36 -25.08 -29.36
C ALA A 228 -9.82 -24.60 -29.41
N SER A 229 -10.79 -25.50 -29.30
CA SER A 229 -12.23 -25.17 -29.30
C SER A 229 -12.75 -24.62 -27.98
N ARG A 230 -11.99 -24.75 -26.89
CA ARG A 230 -12.38 -24.30 -25.53
C ARG A 230 -11.72 -22.97 -25.13
N VAL A 231 -10.67 -22.55 -25.83
CA VAL A 231 -9.95 -21.30 -25.54
C VAL A 231 -10.41 -20.20 -26.50
N ILE A 232 -11.32 -19.35 -26.02
CA ILE A 232 -11.75 -18.16 -26.74
C ILE A 232 -10.70 -17.06 -26.52
N CYS A 233 -9.92 -16.75 -27.57
CA CYS A 233 -8.98 -15.65 -27.55
C CYS A 233 -9.59 -14.44 -28.27
N LEU A 234 -9.57 -13.28 -27.62
CA LEU A 234 -9.82 -12.02 -28.34
C LEU A 234 -8.76 -11.82 -29.44
N PRO A 235 -9.11 -11.15 -30.55
CA PRO A 235 -8.15 -10.85 -31.61
C PRO A 235 -6.90 -10.16 -31.06
N LEU A 236 -5.74 -10.78 -31.31
CA LEU A 236 -4.46 -10.20 -30.95
C LEU A 236 -4.14 -9.09 -31.96
N THR A 237 -4.12 -7.83 -31.49
CA THR A 237 -3.85 -6.67 -32.33
C THR A 237 -2.73 -5.84 -31.72
N ARG A 238 -2.00 -5.09 -32.55
CA ARG A 238 -0.99 -4.14 -32.07
C ARG A 238 -1.59 -3.18 -31.03
N LYS A 239 -2.82 -2.71 -31.26
CA LYS A 239 -3.55 -1.81 -30.35
C LYS A 239 -3.82 -2.46 -28.99
N SER A 240 -4.31 -3.70 -28.96
CA SER A 240 -4.59 -4.40 -27.69
C SER A 240 -3.33 -4.77 -26.92
N VAL A 241 -2.21 -5.02 -27.62
CA VAL A 241 -0.89 -5.16 -26.98
C VAL A 241 -0.44 -3.83 -26.39
N LYS A 242 -0.49 -2.73 -27.15
CA LYS A 242 -0.10 -1.40 -26.67
C LYS A 242 -0.91 -1.00 -25.43
N GLN A 243 -2.22 -1.23 -25.41
CA GLN A 243 -3.06 -0.96 -24.23
C GLN A 243 -2.65 -1.80 -23.01
N GLY A 244 -2.35 -3.09 -23.22
CA GLY A 244 -1.83 -3.95 -22.16
C GLY A 244 -0.48 -3.48 -21.62
N LEU A 245 0.42 -3.03 -22.49
CA LEU A 245 1.71 -2.45 -22.10
C LEU A 245 1.52 -1.16 -21.30
N VAL A 246 0.63 -0.25 -21.71
CA VAL A 246 0.31 0.96 -20.94
C VAL A 246 -0.14 0.60 -19.51
N PHE A 247 -1.06 -0.37 -19.38
CA PHE A 247 -1.51 -0.82 -18.06
C PHE A 247 -0.37 -1.34 -17.19
N LEU A 248 0.53 -2.16 -17.75
CA LEU A 248 1.69 -2.66 -17.03
C LEU A 248 2.67 -1.55 -16.63
N ARG A 249 2.95 -0.62 -17.55
CA ARG A 249 3.83 0.53 -17.30
C ARG A 249 3.25 1.47 -16.24
N ASN A 250 1.94 1.68 -16.19
CA ASN A 250 1.31 2.46 -15.12
C ASN A 250 1.53 1.83 -13.75
N ARG A 251 1.41 0.49 -13.65
CA ARG A 251 1.74 -0.22 -12.41
C ARG A 251 3.21 -0.07 -12.04
N GLU A 252 4.12 -0.22 -13.02
CA GLU A 252 5.57 -0.02 -12.79
C GLU A 252 5.89 1.43 -12.37
N LEU A 253 5.20 2.42 -12.90
CA LEU A 253 5.33 3.81 -12.47
C LEU A 253 4.81 4.01 -11.03
N ASP A 254 3.68 3.39 -10.66
CA ASP A 254 3.19 3.44 -9.28
C ASP A 254 4.23 2.84 -8.32
N TRP A 255 4.79 1.68 -8.64
CA TRP A 255 5.89 1.05 -7.88
C TRP A 255 7.11 1.94 -7.73
N LEU A 256 7.49 2.66 -8.79
CA LEU A 256 8.60 3.62 -8.73
C LEU A 256 8.38 4.67 -7.63
N PHE A 257 7.14 5.12 -7.40
CA PHE A 257 6.84 6.07 -6.33
C PHE A 257 6.69 5.38 -4.96
N PHE A 258 6.05 4.20 -4.90
CA PHE A 258 5.90 3.44 -3.65
C PHE A 258 7.22 3.20 -2.93
N SER A 259 8.26 2.84 -3.67
CA SER A 259 9.57 2.51 -3.08
C SER A 259 10.50 3.71 -2.90
N ASN A 260 10.25 4.84 -3.56
CA ASN A 260 11.24 5.92 -3.67
C ASN A 260 10.76 7.30 -3.23
N TRP A 261 9.49 7.52 -2.90
CA TRP A 261 8.99 8.86 -2.58
C TRP A 261 8.08 8.89 -1.35
N ARG A 262 8.21 9.94 -0.52
CA ARG A 262 7.30 10.23 0.61
C ARG A 262 7.02 11.73 0.68
N LEU A 263 5.80 12.10 1.08
CA LEU A 263 5.41 13.52 1.18
C LEU A 263 6.37 14.38 2.04
N PRO A 264 6.74 13.99 3.27
CA PRO A 264 7.65 14.80 4.08
C PRO A 264 9.10 14.80 3.56
N ASP A 265 9.56 13.68 2.98
CA ASP A 265 10.97 13.47 2.64
C ASP A 265 11.30 13.85 1.18
N GLY A 266 10.33 13.87 0.28
CA GLY A 266 10.55 13.88 -1.16
C GLY A 266 11.09 12.53 -1.66
N TRP A 267 12.07 12.57 -2.56
CA TRP A 267 12.75 11.36 -3.03
C TRP A 267 13.67 10.78 -1.95
N LEU A 268 13.44 9.53 -1.60
CA LEU A 268 14.19 8.82 -0.58
C LEU A 268 15.65 8.63 -1.01
N SER A 269 16.57 8.85 -0.06
CA SER A 269 17.98 8.51 -0.22
C SER A 269 18.18 6.99 -0.32
N PRO A 270 19.30 6.49 -0.89
CA PRO A 270 19.53 5.04 -1.02
C PRO A 270 19.41 4.25 0.30
N PRO A 271 19.89 4.75 1.46
CA PRO A 271 19.64 4.09 2.75
C PRO A 271 18.16 4.08 3.17
N ALA A 272 17.42 5.16 2.89
CA ALA A 272 16.00 5.25 3.22
C ALA A 272 15.15 4.33 2.34
N ARG A 273 15.51 4.16 1.05
CA ARG A 273 14.86 3.21 0.13
C ARG A 273 14.96 1.77 0.64
N ARG A 274 16.09 1.37 1.22
CA ARG A 274 16.27 0.02 1.82
C ARG A 274 15.38 -0.27 3.02
N ARG A 275 14.80 0.78 3.62
CA ARG A 275 13.87 0.66 4.75
C ARG A 275 12.41 0.68 4.30
N ALA A 276 12.15 1.09 3.06
CA ALA A 276 10.80 1.20 2.54
C ALA A 276 10.24 -0.21 2.30
N MET A 277 9.02 -0.44 2.76
CA MET A 277 8.29 -1.66 2.46
C MET A 277 7.50 -1.51 1.15
N GLU A 278 7.08 -2.65 0.59
CA GLU A 278 6.25 -2.70 -0.60
C GLU A 278 4.78 -2.41 -0.30
N ILE A 279 4.50 -1.18 0.16
CA ILE A 279 3.12 -0.70 0.36
C ILE A 279 2.51 -0.36 -1.00
N PHE A 280 2.00 -1.38 -1.69
CA PHE A 280 1.28 -1.21 -2.95
C PHE A 280 -0.11 -0.60 -2.72
N HIS A 281 -0.61 0.21 -3.65
CA HIS A 281 -1.86 1.00 -3.49
C HIS A 281 -1.78 2.21 -2.55
N ASP A 282 -0.59 2.73 -2.25
CA ASP A 282 -0.44 4.03 -1.57
C ASP A 282 -1.10 5.15 -2.39
N SER A 283 -2.26 5.63 -1.92
CA SER A 283 -3.10 6.61 -2.64
C SER A 283 -2.37 7.93 -2.87
N LEU A 284 -1.55 8.36 -1.91
CA LEU A 284 -0.80 9.60 -1.99
C LEU A 284 0.33 9.50 -3.02
N ALA A 285 1.05 8.37 -3.03
CA ALA A 285 2.09 8.11 -4.02
C ALA A 285 1.51 7.99 -5.45
N ILE A 286 0.36 7.31 -5.63
CA ILE A 286 -0.35 7.25 -6.92
C ILE A 286 -0.70 8.65 -7.40
N ARG A 287 -1.28 9.49 -6.54
CA ARG A 287 -1.65 10.88 -6.89
C ARG A 287 -0.42 11.70 -7.28
N MET A 288 0.67 11.57 -6.53
CA MET A 288 1.92 12.26 -6.84
C MET A 288 2.49 11.80 -8.19
N ARG A 289 2.52 10.49 -8.44
CA ARG A 289 2.94 9.89 -9.71
C ARG A 289 2.11 10.38 -10.89
N ARG A 290 0.78 10.40 -10.78
CA ARG A 290 -0.13 10.98 -11.81
C ARG A 290 0.19 12.44 -12.09
N ALA A 291 0.38 13.25 -11.05
CA ALA A 291 0.65 14.66 -11.18
C ALA A 291 2.01 14.94 -11.84
N VAL A 292 3.06 14.22 -11.42
CA VAL A 292 4.41 14.32 -12.00
C VAL A 292 4.40 13.92 -13.48
N VAL A 293 3.80 12.77 -13.82
CA VAL A 293 3.74 12.30 -15.21
C VAL A 293 2.96 13.28 -16.09
N THR A 294 1.81 13.78 -15.60
CA THR A 294 1.02 14.79 -16.33
C THR A 294 1.81 16.06 -16.61
N ARG A 295 2.63 16.50 -15.64
CA ARG A 295 3.41 17.73 -15.77
C ARG A 295 4.61 17.57 -16.70
N LEU A 296 5.28 16.43 -16.67
CA LEU A 296 6.48 16.16 -17.46
C LEU A 296 6.19 15.63 -18.87
N TYR A 297 5.07 14.92 -19.08
CA TYR A 297 4.73 14.27 -20.35
C TYR A 297 3.29 14.60 -20.77
N PRO A 298 2.96 15.88 -21.02
CA PRO A 298 1.59 16.30 -21.38
C PRO A 298 1.06 15.62 -22.66
N ASP A 299 1.96 15.20 -23.56
CA ASP A 299 1.61 14.53 -24.81
C ASP A 299 1.37 13.02 -24.65
N ARG A 300 1.44 12.48 -23.43
CA ARG A 300 1.28 11.04 -23.12
C ARG A 300 0.21 10.78 -22.05
N PRO A 301 -1.04 11.24 -22.25
CA PRO A 301 -2.10 11.16 -21.25
C PRO A 301 -2.45 9.73 -20.82
N GLU A 302 -2.11 8.72 -21.63
CA GLU A 302 -2.33 7.32 -21.28
C GLU A 302 -1.54 6.84 -20.04
N PHE A 303 -0.48 7.57 -19.64
CA PHE A 303 0.31 7.28 -18.44
C PHE A 303 -0.05 8.15 -17.22
N SER A 304 -0.97 9.10 -17.39
CA SER A 304 -1.49 9.95 -16.32
C SER A 304 -2.66 9.32 -15.55
N GLY A 305 -3.13 8.16 -15.99
CA GLY A 305 -4.24 7.41 -15.40
C GLY A 305 -3.90 6.71 -14.09
#